data_AF-A0A6V7M955-F1
#
_entry.id   AF-A0A6V7M955-F1
#
_cell.length_a   1.000
_cell.length_b   1.000
_cell.length_c   1.000
_cell.angle_alpha   90.00
_cell.angle_beta   90.00
_cell.angle_gamma   90.00
#
_symmetry.space_group_name_H-M   'P 1'
#
loop_
_entity.id
_entity.type
_entity.pdbx_description
1 polymer ?
#
loop_
_entity_poly.entity_id
_entity_poly.type
_entity_poly.pdbx_seq_one_letter_code
_entity_poly.pdbx_strand_id
1 'polypeptide(L)'
;MKVQMQTIYDEPKLPHRGLLLDTSRHYFPLSDIYLTIDAMAYNKLNVFHWHIIDDNSFPYQSKAFPELSEKGAWHPKMVYTADDIRQVIEFARQRGIRVMSEFDSPGHVRSWGESHPELLTTCY
;
A
#
# COMPACT_ATOMS: atom_id res chain seq x y z
N MET A 1 23.51 0.85 -28.71
CA MET A 1 24.08 0.92 -27.34
C MET A 1 25.45 0.25 -27.38
N LYS A 2 26.52 0.90 -26.89
CA LYS A 2 27.85 0.28 -26.77
C LYS A 2 28.10 0.02 -25.28
N VAL A 3 28.50 -1.20 -24.91
CA VAL A 3 28.82 -1.59 -23.54
C VAL A 3 30.30 -2.00 -23.50
N GLN A 4 31.05 -1.55 -22.50
CA GLN A 4 32.46 -1.88 -22.32
C GLN A 4 32.61 -3.14 -21.46
N MET A 5 33.68 -3.92 -21.68
CA MET A 5 34.01 -5.06 -20.82
C MET A 5 34.39 -4.55 -19.42
N GLN A 6 33.67 -5.00 -18.39
CA GLN A 6 33.92 -4.65 -16.99
C GLN A 6 33.53 -5.81 -16.06
N THR A 7 34.10 -5.82 -14.86
CA THR A 7 33.74 -6.72 -13.76
C THR A 7 33.13 -5.91 -12.61
N ILE A 8 31.96 -6.30 -12.12
CA ILE A 8 31.22 -5.61 -11.05
C ILE A 8 30.96 -6.61 -9.92
N TYR A 9 31.23 -6.21 -8.68
CA TYR A 9 30.80 -6.89 -7.45
C TYR A 9 29.81 -5.97 -6.74
N ASP A 10 28.60 -6.45 -6.44
CA ASP A 10 27.51 -5.64 -5.90
C ASP A 10 26.73 -6.44 -4.84
N GLU A 11 26.42 -5.80 -3.72
CA GLU A 11 25.58 -6.35 -2.65
C GLU A 11 24.93 -5.21 -1.82
N PRO A 12 23.73 -5.44 -1.25
CA PRO A 12 23.09 -4.42 -0.43
C PRO A 12 23.72 -4.34 0.96
N LYS A 13 24.12 -3.13 1.39
CA LYS A 13 24.56 -2.87 2.77
C LYS A 13 23.46 -3.14 3.81
N LEU A 14 22.20 -2.83 3.48
CA LEU A 14 21.04 -3.00 4.35
C LEU A 14 19.99 -3.91 3.68
N PRO A 15 19.45 -4.92 4.40
CA PRO A 15 18.50 -5.86 3.83
C PRO A 15 17.09 -5.27 3.66
N HIS A 16 16.72 -4.23 4.42
CA HIS A 16 15.42 -3.56 4.32
C HIS A 16 15.62 -2.17 3.69
N ARG A 17 15.05 -1.97 2.50
CA ARG A 17 15.12 -0.71 1.74
C ARG A 17 13.73 -0.37 1.23
N GLY A 18 13.02 0.41 2.03
CA GLY A 18 11.59 0.63 1.87
C GLY A 18 11.23 1.96 1.20
N LEU A 19 10.04 1.99 0.60
CA LEU A 19 9.33 3.21 0.23
C LEU A 19 7.88 3.09 0.71
N LEU A 20 7.39 4.13 1.39
CA LEU A 20 6.02 4.21 1.88
C LEU A 20 5.13 4.91 0.85
N LEU A 21 3.97 4.32 0.56
CA LEU A 21 2.89 4.97 -0.18
C LEU A 21 1.62 4.99 0.68
N ASP A 22 1.09 6.19 0.90
CA ASP A 22 -0.17 6.44 1.59
C ASP A 22 -1.29 6.52 0.57
N THR A 23 -2.21 5.54 0.64
CA THR A 23 -3.37 5.48 -0.26
C THR A 23 -4.69 5.82 0.43
N SER A 24 -4.63 6.33 1.66
CA SER A 24 -5.81 6.77 2.41
C SER A 24 -6.07 8.26 2.22
N ARG A 25 -5.05 9.09 2.41
CA ARG A 25 -5.17 10.56 2.27
C ARG A 25 -5.64 10.92 0.86
N HIS A 26 -5.14 10.21 -0.15
CA HIS A 26 -5.65 10.20 -1.51
C HIS A 26 -5.65 8.78 -2.06
N TYR A 27 -6.67 8.43 -2.84
CA TYR A 27 -6.69 7.16 -3.57
C TYR A 27 -5.71 7.21 -4.76
N PHE A 28 -4.98 6.10 -4.98
CA PHE A 28 -4.11 5.92 -6.14
C PHE A 28 -4.62 4.75 -6.99
N PRO A 29 -4.83 4.92 -8.31
CA PRO A 29 -5.18 3.80 -9.16
C PRO A 29 -4.03 2.78 -9.23
N LEU A 30 -4.34 1.53 -9.54
CA LEU A 30 -3.34 0.45 -9.60
C LEU A 30 -2.19 0.72 -10.56
N SER A 31 -2.46 1.43 -11.66
CA SER A 31 -1.43 1.86 -12.61
C SER A 31 -0.31 2.65 -11.92
N ASP A 32 -0.66 3.52 -10.98
CA ASP A 32 0.29 4.41 -10.32
C ASP A 32 1.08 3.66 -9.25
N ILE A 33 0.44 2.69 -8.59
CA ILE A 33 1.11 1.75 -7.68
C ILE A 33 2.12 0.90 -8.47
N TYR A 34 1.75 0.40 -9.65
CA TYR A 34 2.67 -0.36 -10.51
C TYR A 34 3.85 0.48 -10.98
N LEU A 35 3.62 1.73 -11.41
CA LEU A 35 4.69 2.65 -11.77
C LEU A 35 5.65 2.92 -10.60
N THR A 36 5.12 3.02 -9.38
CA THR A 36 5.93 3.17 -8.17
C THR A 36 6.79 1.93 -7.92
N ILE A 37 6.22 0.73 -8.04
CA ILE A 37 6.95 -0.54 -7.86
C ILE A 37 8.01 -0.73 -8.95
N ASP A 38 7.75 -0.33 -10.19
CA ASP A 38 8.76 -0.29 -11.26
C ASP A 38 9.92 0.64 -10.90
N ALA A 39 9.61 1.87 -10.44
CA ALA A 39 10.62 2.83 -10.01
C ALA A 39 11.44 2.31 -8.82
N MET A 40 10.80 1.62 -7.86
CA MET A 40 11.49 0.95 -6.76
C MET A 40 12.49 -0.10 -7.25
N ALA A 41 12.11 -0.91 -8.23
CA ALA A 41 12.98 -1.92 -8.82
C ALA A 41 14.21 -1.30 -9.50
N TYR A 42 14.02 -0.24 -10.29
CA TYR A 42 15.13 0.51 -10.91
C TYR A 42 16.11 1.08 -9.88
N ASN A 43 15.61 1.41 -8.68
CA ASN A 43 16.40 1.94 -7.56
C ASN A 43 16.84 0.87 -6.55
N LYS A 44 16.68 -0.43 -6.87
CA LYS A 44 17.03 -1.57 -6.00
C LYS A 44 16.38 -1.53 -4.60
N LEU A 45 15.22 -0.88 -4.45
CA LEU A 45 14.40 -0.99 -3.23
C LEU A 45 13.71 -2.36 -3.20
N ASN A 46 13.34 -2.84 -2.01
CA ASN A 46 12.80 -4.19 -1.84
C ASN A 46 11.64 -4.31 -0.84
N VAL A 47 11.15 -3.20 -0.28
CA VAL A 47 9.96 -3.18 0.57
C VAL A 47 9.03 -2.07 0.13
N PHE A 48 7.84 -2.44 -0.33
CA PHE A 48 6.74 -1.53 -0.56
C PHE A 48 5.93 -1.47 0.73
N HIS A 49 6.11 -0.39 1.48
CA HIS A 49 5.36 -0.14 2.70
C HIS A 49 4.05 0.54 2.31
N TRP A 50 2.96 -0.21 2.37
CA TRP A 50 1.67 0.24 1.91
C TRP A 50 0.82 0.68 3.10
N HIS A 51 0.83 1.99 3.35
CA HIS A 51 -0.06 2.65 4.30
C HIS A 51 -1.43 2.77 3.66
N ILE A 52 -2.21 1.69 3.77
CA ILE A 52 -3.35 1.45 2.88
C ILE A 52 -4.63 2.16 3.33
N ILE A 53 -4.71 2.54 4.60
CA ILE A 53 -5.87 3.12 5.30
C ILE A 53 -5.38 4.14 6.34
N ASP A 54 -6.21 5.14 6.68
CA ASP A 54 -5.94 6.19 7.69
C ASP A 54 -7.27 6.90 8.02
N ASP A 55 -7.25 8.04 8.70
CA ASP A 55 -8.41 8.86 9.06
C ASP A 55 -9.30 9.22 7.86
N ASN A 56 -8.69 9.51 6.71
CA ASN A 56 -9.37 10.12 5.58
C ASN A 56 -10.20 9.14 4.75
N SER A 57 -9.69 7.94 4.51
CA SER A 57 -10.45 6.90 3.81
C SER A 57 -10.04 5.48 4.15
N PHE A 58 -10.98 4.56 3.91
CA PHE A 58 -10.80 3.12 4.06
C PHE A 58 -10.94 2.41 2.70
N PRO A 59 -9.92 2.47 1.81
CA PRO A 59 -10.04 1.88 0.48
C PRO A 59 -9.81 0.37 0.47
N TYR A 60 -9.27 -0.25 1.53
CA TYR A 60 -9.08 -1.70 1.57
C TYR A 60 -10.41 -2.46 1.70
N GLN A 61 -10.72 -3.36 0.76
CA GLN A 61 -11.91 -4.21 0.87
C GLN A 61 -11.66 -5.43 1.76
N SER A 62 -12.14 -5.38 3.00
CA SER A 62 -12.14 -6.53 3.90
C SER A 62 -13.19 -7.56 3.50
N LYS A 63 -12.82 -8.85 3.52
CA LYS A 63 -13.79 -9.93 3.33
C LYS A 63 -14.66 -10.15 4.59
N ALA A 64 -14.09 -9.93 5.77
CA ALA A 64 -14.76 -10.16 7.04
C ALA A 64 -15.67 -8.99 7.43
N PHE A 65 -15.29 -7.78 7.01
CA PHE A 65 -15.96 -6.52 7.35
C PHE A 65 -16.14 -5.64 6.10
N PRO A 66 -16.97 -6.06 5.11
CA PRO A 66 -17.13 -5.32 3.85
C PRO A 66 -17.52 -3.85 4.04
N GLU A 67 -18.34 -3.59 5.06
CA GLU A 67 -18.88 -2.27 5.43
C GLU A 67 -17.82 -1.21 5.72
N LEU A 68 -16.59 -1.61 6.13
CA LEU A 68 -15.48 -0.69 6.34
C LEU A 68 -15.18 0.10 5.07
N SER A 69 -15.06 -0.60 3.93
CA SER A 69 -14.80 0.05 2.64
C SER A 69 -16.07 0.65 2.01
N GLU A 70 -17.23 0.02 2.21
CA GLU A 70 -18.49 0.53 1.66
C GLU A 70 -18.87 1.90 2.21
N LYS A 71 -18.53 2.16 3.48
CA LYS A 71 -18.83 3.44 4.16
C LYS A 71 -17.62 4.35 4.32
N GLY A 72 -16.41 3.79 4.46
CA GLY A 72 -15.20 4.56 4.76
C GLY A 72 -14.37 4.95 3.54
N ALA A 73 -14.58 4.37 2.36
CA ALA A 73 -13.83 4.78 1.16
C ALA A 73 -14.33 6.11 0.60
N TRP A 74 -13.45 6.85 -0.10
CA TRP A 74 -13.82 8.10 -0.77
C TRP A 74 -14.96 7.96 -1.78
N HIS A 75 -15.01 6.83 -2.47
CA HIS A 75 -16.02 6.50 -3.45
C HIS A 75 -16.09 4.97 -3.64
N PRO A 76 -17.23 4.36 -3.99
CA PRO A 76 -17.33 2.90 -4.24
C PRO A 76 -16.41 2.35 -5.35
N LYS A 77 -15.77 3.23 -6.14
CA LYS A 77 -14.79 2.86 -7.18
C LYS A 77 -13.33 3.10 -6.76
N MET A 78 -13.13 3.71 -5.60
CA MET A 78 -11.82 4.02 -5.02
C MET A 78 -11.51 3.01 -3.91
N VAL A 79 -11.61 1.73 -4.26
CA VAL A 79 -11.47 0.59 -3.38
C VAL A 79 -10.47 -0.37 -3.99
N TYR A 80 -9.61 -0.97 -3.16
CA TYR A 80 -8.74 -2.08 -3.53
C TYR A 80 -9.43 -3.38 -3.13
N THR A 81 -9.91 -4.11 -4.14
CA THR A 81 -10.52 -5.42 -3.97
C THR A 81 -9.47 -6.47 -3.62
N ALA A 82 -9.92 -7.64 -3.14
CA ALA A 82 -9.00 -8.75 -2.87
C ALA A 82 -8.20 -9.20 -4.10
N ASP A 83 -8.72 -8.97 -5.32
CA ASP A 83 -7.98 -9.27 -6.55
C ASP A 83 -6.91 -8.22 -6.85
N ASP A 84 -7.24 -6.94 -6.67
CA ASP A 84 -6.30 -5.82 -6.81
C ASP A 84 -5.08 -6.01 -5.90
N ILE A 85 -5.33 -6.37 -4.63
CA ILE A 85 -4.27 -6.65 -3.65
C ILE A 85 -3.39 -7.82 -4.12
N ARG A 86 -3.99 -8.92 -4.64
CA ARG A 86 -3.21 -10.05 -5.18
C ARG A 86 -2.35 -9.64 -6.37
N GLN A 87 -2.90 -8.83 -7.27
CA GLN A 87 -2.16 -8.34 -8.43
C GLN A 87 -0.98 -7.46 -8.00
N VAL A 88 -1.15 -6.56 -7.04
CA VAL A 88 -0.04 -5.75 -6.48
C VAL A 88 1.03 -6.62 -5.83
N ILE A 89 0.65 -7.61 -5.04
CA ILE A 89 1.59 -8.55 -4.41
C ILE A 89 2.39 -9.31 -5.47
N GLU A 90 1.73 -9.87 -6.49
CA GLU A 90 2.41 -10.62 -7.55
C GLU A 90 3.32 -9.71 -8.39
N PHE A 91 2.85 -8.50 -8.73
CA PHE A 91 3.63 -7.53 -9.49
C PHE A 91 4.91 -7.09 -8.75
N ALA A 92 4.82 -6.88 -7.43
CA ALA A 92 5.96 -6.61 -6.56
C ALA A 92 6.89 -7.82 -6.45
N ARG A 93 6.35 -9.03 -6.30
CA ARG A 93 7.11 -10.28 -6.20
C ARG A 93 7.98 -10.51 -7.43
N GLN A 94 7.46 -10.26 -8.63
CA GLN A 94 8.22 -10.38 -9.89
C GLN A 94 9.44 -9.45 -9.96
N ARG A 95 9.47 -8.41 -9.13
CA ARG A 95 10.58 -7.44 -9.01
C ARG A 95 11.43 -7.63 -7.75
N GLY A 96 11.18 -8.69 -6.97
CA GLY A 96 11.87 -8.93 -5.71
C GLY A 96 11.50 -7.94 -4.59
N ILE A 97 10.32 -7.33 -4.68
CA ILE A 97 9.82 -6.37 -3.68
C ILE A 97 8.78 -7.06 -2.80
N ARG A 98 8.96 -6.94 -1.48
CA ARG A 98 7.99 -7.38 -0.47
C ARG A 98 6.91 -6.33 -0.31
N VAL A 99 5.65 -6.73 -0.21
CA VAL A 99 4.55 -5.85 0.21
C VAL A 99 4.37 -5.96 1.71
N MET A 100 4.48 -4.83 2.41
CA MET A 100 4.25 -4.69 3.84
C MET A 100 3.04 -3.78 4.02
N SER A 101 1.87 -4.35 4.29
CA SER A 101 0.66 -3.58 4.55
C SER A 101 0.65 -3.03 5.97
N GLU A 102 0.27 -1.77 6.11
CA GLU A 102 0.07 -1.09 7.39
C GLU A 102 -1.41 -0.78 7.61
N PHE A 103 -1.91 -1.18 8.78
CA PHE A 103 -3.22 -0.82 9.30
C PHE A 103 -2.98 -0.14 10.66
N ASP A 104 -2.84 1.19 10.66
CA ASP A 104 -2.49 1.95 11.86
C ASP A 104 -3.65 1.99 12.86
N SER A 105 -3.31 1.92 14.16
CA SER A 105 -4.23 2.01 15.30
C SER A 105 -3.46 2.32 16.60
N PRO A 106 -4.07 2.95 17.62
CA PRO A 106 -5.46 3.39 17.70
C PRO A 106 -5.72 4.83 17.22
N GLY A 107 -4.68 5.57 16.83
CA GLY A 107 -4.83 6.82 16.07
C GLY A 107 -5.02 6.53 14.58
N HIS A 108 -5.28 7.54 13.76
CA HIS A 108 -5.39 7.37 12.29
C HIS A 108 -6.50 6.39 11.85
N VAL A 109 -7.60 6.33 12.60
CA VAL A 109 -8.69 5.35 12.43
C VAL A 109 -10.05 5.99 12.20
N ARG A 110 -10.15 7.30 11.97
CA ARG A 110 -11.46 7.97 11.82
C ARG A 110 -12.35 7.32 10.75
N SER A 111 -11.79 6.92 9.60
CA SER A 111 -12.54 6.26 8.52
C SER A 111 -13.15 4.90 8.92
N TRP A 112 -12.60 4.24 9.93
CA TRP A 112 -13.13 2.97 10.45
C TRP A 112 -14.48 3.20 11.14
N GLY A 113 -14.57 4.33 11.87
CA GLY A 113 -15.76 4.74 12.63
C GLY A 113 -16.97 5.08 11.77
N GLU A 114 -16.79 5.31 10.46
CA GLU A 114 -17.91 5.50 9.53
C GLU A 114 -18.81 4.26 9.45
N SER A 115 -18.23 3.07 9.69
CA SER A 115 -18.97 1.80 9.74
C SER A 115 -19.17 1.27 11.16
N HIS A 116 -18.19 1.46 12.04
CA HIS A 116 -18.15 0.95 13.41
C HIS A 116 -17.86 2.09 14.40
N PRO A 117 -18.81 3.01 14.63
CA PRO A 117 -18.60 4.17 15.49
C PRO A 117 -18.26 3.78 16.93
N GLU A 118 -18.66 2.59 17.38
CA GLU A 118 -18.35 2.04 18.70
C GLU A 118 -16.86 1.72 18.92
N LEU A 119 -16.05 1.66 17.85
CA LEU A 119 -14.61 1.46 17.96
C LEU A 119 -13.87 2.76 18.34
N LEU A 120 -14.48 3.92 18.11
CA LEU A 120 -13.86 5.22 18.36
C LEU A 120 -14.23 5.76 19.74
N THR A 121 -13.25 6.30 20.45
CA THR A 121 -13.47 6.99 21.72
C THR A 121 -14.29 8.27 21.49
N THR A 122 -15.38 8.43 22.22
CA THR A 122 -16.17 9.67 22.23
C THR A 122 -15.43 10.78 22.97
N CYS A 123 -15.25 11.94 22.32
CA CYS A 123 -14.68 13.14 22.94
C CYS A 123 -15.77 13.94 23.68
N TYR A 124 -15.42 14.57 24.81
CA TYR A 124 -16.29 15.41 25.64
C TYR A 124 -15.68 16.78 25.86
#